data_AF-A0A914VW58-F1
#
_entry.id   AF-A0A914VW58-F1
#
_cell.length_a   1.000
_cell.length_b   1.000
_cell.length_c   1.000
_cell.angle_alpha   90.00
_cell.angle_beta   90.00
_cell.angle_gamma   90.00
#
_symmetry.space_group_name_H-M   'P 1'
#
loop_
_entity.id
_entity.type
_entity.pdbx_description
1 polymer ?
#
loop_
_entity_poly.entity_id
_entity_poly.type
_entity_poly.pdbx_seq_one_letter_code
_entity_poly.pdbx_strand_id
1 'polypeptide(L)' 'MRDAAAPVEEALNSAEMSLPVIDVYSNVTGAPYERNIGRIKRNLVDQIYLPVKWEQIQQLLF' A
#
# COMPACT_ATOMS: atom_id res chain seq x y z
N MET A 1 -10.51 8.85 10.12
CA MET A 1 -9.40 7.86 10.03
C MET A 1 -8.06 8.48 9.64
N ARG A 2 -8.00 9.70 9.06
CA ARG A 2 -6.72 10.33 8.73
C ARG A 2 -5.77 10.50 9.93
N ASP A 3 -6.31 10.70 11.12
CA ASP A 3 -5.50 10.83 12.34
C ASP A 3 -4.72 9.55 12.69
N ALA A 4 -5.20 8.39 12.25
CA ALA A 4 -4.49 7.11 12.41
C ALA A 4 -3.36 6.90 11.39
N ALA A 5 -3.24 7.76 10.37
CA ALA A 5 -2.18 7.64 9.36
C ALA A 5 -0.80 7.96 9.95
N ALA A 6 -0.71 8.98 10.81
CA ALA A 6 0.54 9.42 11.43
C ALA A 6 1.24 8.31 12.26
N PRO A 7 0.58 7.62 13.21
CA PRO A 7 1.25 6.55 13.96
C PRO A 7 1.63 5.35 13.08
N VAL A 8 0.88 5.09 12.00
CA VAL A 8 1.21 4.04 11.03
C VAL A 8 2.44 4.42 10.21
N GLU A 9 2.55 5.68 9.78
CA GLU A 9 3.71 6.19 9.06
C GLU A 9 4.98 6.11 9.91
N GLU A 10 4.90 6.50 11.18
CA GLU A 10 6.01 6.40 12.13
C GLU A 10 6.47 4.94 12.29
N ALA A 11 5.53 4.03 12.58
CA ALA A 11 5.83 2.61 12.75
C ALA A 11 6.44 1.99 11.48
N LEU A 12 5.93 2.34 10.29
CA LEU A 12 6.46 1.87 9.02
C LEU A 12 7.84 2.43 8.74
N ASN A 13 8.13 3.69 9.10
CA ASN A 13 9.44 4.29 8.89
C ASN A 13 10.52 3.62 9.75
N SER A 14 10.18 3.21 10.97
CA SER A 14 11.08 2.46 11.86
C SER A 14 11.24 0.98 11.51
N ALA A 15 10.32 0.40 10.73
CA ALA A 15 10.38 -1.00 10.33
C ALA A 15 11.34 -1.24 9.15
N GLU A 16 12.15 -2.29 9.27
CA GLU A 16 12.90 -2.87 8.15
C GLU A 16 11.94 -3.57 7.19
N MET A 17 12.02 -3.25 5.90
CA MET A 17 11.17 -3.82 4.86
C MET A 17 12.01 -4.21 3.65
N SER A 18 11.78 -5.42 3.15
CA SER A 18 12.30 -5.90 1.88
C SER A 18 11.23 -5.86 0.80
N LEU A 19 11.64 -5.93 -0.47
CA LEU A 19 10.69 -6.03 -1.56
C LEU A 19 9.92 -7.36 -1.49
N PRO A 20 8.61 -7.37 -1.79
CA PRO A 20 7.84 -8.60 -1.92
C PRO A 20 8.46 -9.54 -2.96
N VAL A 21 8.45 -10.84 -2.66
CA VAL A 21 8.91 -11.89 -3.60
C VAL A 21 7.82 -12.36 -4.57
N ILE A 22 6.58 -11.91 -4.35
CA ILE A 22 5.40 -12.18 -5.18
C ILE A 22 4.80 -10.87 -5.68
N ASP A 23 3.93 -10.98 -6.68
CA ASP A 23 3.16 -9.83 -7.16
C ASP A 23 2.13 -9.42 -6.10
N VAL A 24 2.16 -8.13 -5.75
CA VAL A 24 1.25 -7.50 -4.79
C VAL A 24 0.55 -6.35 -5.48
N TYR A 25 -0.77 -6.28 -5.36
CA TYR A 25 -1.56 -5.17 -5.88
C TYR A 25 -1.89 -4.22 -4.74
N SER A 26 -1.70 -2.92 -4.97
CA SER A 26 -1.99 -1.90 -3.95
C SER A 26 -3.49 -1.61 -3.92
N ASN A 27 -4.08 -1.68 -2.73
CA ASN A 27 -5.48 -1.30 -2.51
C ASN A 27 -5.76 0.17 -2.84
N VAL A 28 -4.73 1.02 -2.83
CA VAL A 28 -4.84 2.47 -3.08
C VAL A 28 -4.74 2.80 -4.57
N THR A 29 -3.80 2.18 -5.29
CA THR A 29 -3.60 2.45 -6.72
C THR A 29 -4.50 1.58 -7.59
N GLY A 30 -4.81 0.36 -7.15
CA GLY A 30 -5.49 -0.66 -7.93
C GLY A 30 -4.56 -1.33 -8.95
N ALA A 31 -3.24 -1.15 -8.80
CA ALA A 31 -2.23 -1.62 -9.74
C ALA A 31 -1.13 -2.42 -9.00
N PRO A 32 -0.26 -3.18 -9.72
CA PRO A 32 0.91 -3.81 -9.14
C PRO A 32 1.77 -2.80 -8.37
N TYR A 33 2.37 -3.25 -7.28
CA TYR A 33 3.22 -2.41 -6.45
C TYR A 33 4.46 -1.94 -7.22
N GLU A 34 4.87 -0.71 -6.99
CA GLU A 34 6.15 -0.20 -7.51
C GLU A 34 7.30 -0.86 -6.74
N ARG A 35 8.37 -1.29 -7.43
CA ARG A 35 9.60 -1.82 -6.81
C ARG A 35 10.41 -0.75 -6.06
N ASN A 36 9.77 -0.11 -5.08
CA ASN A 36 10.28 0.98 -4.28
C ASN A 36 9.63 0.92 -2.89
N ILE A 37 10.44 0.66 -1.86
CA ILE A 37 9.97 0.53 -0.47
C ILE A 37 9.30 1.81 0.04
N GLY A 38 9.80 2.99 -0.33
CA GLY A 38 9.19 4.26 0.08
C GLY A 38 7.77 4.43 -0.49
N ARG A 39 7.55 4.03 -1.74
CA ARG A 39 6.22 4.02 -2.36
C ARG A 39 5.29 2.99 -1.72
N ILE A 40 5.80 1.81 -1.41
CA ILE A 40 5.04 0.78 -0.68
C ILE A 40 4.61 1.33 0.69
N LYS A 41 5.53 1.88 1.49
CA LYS A 41 5.22 2.48 2.80
C LYS A 41 4.16 3.57 2.69
N ARG A 42 4.29 4.48 1.72
CA ARG A 42 3.28 5.54 1.48
C ARG A 42 1.91 4.95 1.15
N ASN A 43 1.83 3.98 0.26
CA ASN A 43 0.57 3.34 -0.10
C ASN A 43 -0.08 2.61 1.10
N LEU A 44 0.72 2.01 1.98
CA LEU A 44 0.22 1.38 3.21
C LEU A 44 -0.37 2.40 4.19
N VAL A 45 0.26 3.57 4.33
CA VAL A 45 -0.28 4.69 5.12
C VAL A 45 -1.58 5.20 4.51
N ASP A 46 -1.59 5.42 3.20
CA ASP A 46 -2.75 5.91 2.47
C ASP A 46 -3.94 4.94 2.54
N GLN A 47 -3.68 3.64 2.59
CA GLN A 47 -4.71 2.60 2.71
C GLN A 47 -5.56 2.73 3.99
N ILE A 48 -5.05 3.39 5.04
CA ILE A 48 -5.78 3.57 6.30
C ILE A 48 -7.02 4.47 6.12
N TYR A 49 -7.03 5.33 5.10
CA TYR A 49 -8.10 6.31 4.92
C TYR A 49 -8.59 6.47 3.48
N LEU A 50 -7.92 5.89 2.49
CA LEU A 50 -8.37 5.86 1.11
C LEU A 50 -9.20 4.61 0.80
N PRO A 51 -10.12 4.69 -0.18
CA PRO A 51 -10.95 3.55 -0.56
C PRO A 51 -10.14 2.41 -1.16
N VAL A 52 -10.57 1.18 -0.91
CA VAL A 52 -9.99 -0.05 -1.47
C VAL A 52 -10.49 -0.26 -2.90
N LYS A 53 -9.56 -0.39 -3.85
CA LYS A 53 -9.84 -0.57 -5.29
C LYS A 53 -9.95 -2.03 -5.72
N TRP A 54 -10.81 -2.80 -5.04
CA TRP A 54 -10.93 -4.23 -5.29
C TRP A 54 -11.45 -4.51 -6.71
N GLU A 55 -12.51 -3.84 -7.16
CA GLU A 55 -13.04 -4.08 -8.51
C GLU A 55 -11.99 -3.87 -9.61
N GLN A 56 -11.18 -2.81 -9.50
CA GLN A 56 -10.09 -2.54 -10.44
C GLN A 56 -9.01 -3.62 -10.41
N ILE A 57 -8.65 -4.13 -9.23
CA ILE A 57 -7.70 -5.23 -9.11
C ILE A 57 -8.26 -6.49 -9.77
N GLN A 58 -9.56 -6.80 -9.60
CA GLN A 58 -10.17 -7.96 -10.26
C GLN A 58 -10.15 -7.83 -11.78
N GLN A 59 -10.45 -6.65 -12.33
CA GLN A 59 -10.39 -6.38 -13.78
C GLN A 59 -8.99 -6.53 -14.38
N LEU A 60 -7.93 -6.45 -13.57
CA LEU A 60 -6.56 -6.72 -14.02
C LEU A 60 -6.19 -8.21 -13.97
N LEU A 61 -6.88 -8.98 -13.13
CA LEU A 61 -6.60 -10.40 -12.91
C LEU A 61 -7.47 -11.33 -13.77
N PHE A 62 -8.65 -10.88 -14.20
CA PHE A 62 -9.66 -11.63 -14.94
C PHE A 62 -10.13 -10.84 -16.16
#